data_AF-A0A6G7YLF3-F1
#
_entry.id   AF-A0A6G7YLF3-F1
#
_cell.length_a   1.000
_cell.length_b   1.000
_cell.length_c   1.000
_cell.angle_alpha   90.00
_cell.angle_beta   90.00
_cell.angle_gamma   90.00
#
_symmetry.space_group_name_H-M   'P 1'
#
loop_
_entity.id
_entity.type
_entity.pdbx_description
1 polymer ?
#
loop_
_entity_poly.entity_id
_entity_poly.type
_entity_poly.pdbx_seq_one_letter_code
_entity_poly.pdbx_strand_id
1 'polypeptide(L)'
;MRELLIRSVAGIVMIAVALLAVIKGGTVLVALAGLVGVVLLMEWLRLVRGWHWSWGVSGLLYALGAAISLIWLRGLAQDGIAITMWTFIVTWSTDIGAYFAGRTLGRTKLAPAISPNKTVEGLAGGVLAAAIFGGAWVLGIGLEQRALLLLAPLFALLAQAGDLFESGMKRRAGVKDSGHWLPGHGGILDRLDGFVPVVIATALLFAIGLL
;
A
#
# COMPACT_ATOMS: atom_id res chain seq x y z
N MET A 1 -8.77 -12.15 -23.48
CA MET A 1 -7.40 -11.66 -23.83
C MET A 1 -7.28 -10.14 -23.72
N ARG A 2 -8.20 -9.35 -24.32
CA ARG A 2 -8.18 -7.88 -24.28
C ARG A 2 -8.25 -7.27 -22.87
N GLU A 3 -9.09 -7.81 -21.98
CA GLU A 3 -9.20 -7.29 -20.60
C GLU A 3 -7.95 -7.53 -19.75
N LEU A 4 -7.35 -8.72 -19.86
CA LEU A 4 -6.10 -9.03 -19.17
C LEU A 4 -4.98 -8.09 -19.63
N LEU A 5 -4.89 -7.83 -20.93
CA LEU A 5 -3.91 -6.91 -21.50
C LEU A 5 -4.12 -5.48 -20.99
N ILE A 6 -5.35 -4.97 -20.99
CA ILE A 6 -5.67 -3.63 -20.46
C ILE A 6 -5.24 -3.52 -19.00
N ARG A 7 -5.53 -4.55 -18.20
CA ARG A 7 -5.11 -4.60 -16.80
C ARG A 7 -3.59 -4.55 -16.69
N SER A 8 -2.87 -5.47 -17.32
CA SER A 8 -1.42 -5.52 -17.23
C SER A 8 -0.75 -4.19 -17.65
N VAL A 9 -1.23 -3.58 -18.73
CA VAL A 9 -0.70 -2.28 -19.20
C VAL A 9 -0.98 -1.17 -18.18
N ALA A 10 -2.20 -1.06 -17.66
CA ALA A 10 -2.53 -0.05 -16.65
C ALA A 10 -1.67 -0.21 -15.39
N GLY A 11 -1.47 -1.46 -14.93
CA GLY A 11 -0.60 -1.78 -13.80
C GLY A 11 0.85 -1.32 -14.01
N ILE A 12 1.43 -1.66 -15.16
CA ILE A 12 2.80 -1.27 -15.52
C ILE A 12 2.94 0.26 -15.57
N VAL A 13 1.98 0.95 -16.17
CA VAL A 13 1.99 2.42 -16.27
C VAL A 13 1.92 3.05 -14.87
N MET A 14 1.06 2.57 -13.98
CA MET A 14 0.97 3.07 -12.61
C MET A 14 2.29 2.91 -11.85
N ILE A 15 2.90 1.72 -11.91
CA ILE A 15 4.19 1.44 -11.30
C ILE A 15 5.25 2.37 -11.88
N ALA A 16 5.33 2.50 -13.20
CA ALA A 16 6.29 3.37 -13.86
C ALA A 16 6.13 4.84 -13.45
N VAL A 17 4.90 5.35 -13.41
CA VAL A 17 4.61 6.73 -12.99
C VAL A 17 5.00 6.95 -11.53
N ALA A 18 4.65 6.03 -10.63
CA ALA A 18 5.02 6.12 -9.22
C ALA A 18 6.54 6.10 -9.03
N LEU A 19 7.25 5.15 -9.66
CA LEU A 19 8.70 5.05 -9.58
C LEU A 19 9.39 6.28 -10.18
N LEU A 20 8.95 6.76 -11.34
CA LEU A 20 9.50 7.97 -11.96
C LEU A 20 9.32 9.20 -11.07
N ALA A 21 8.15 9.36 -10.44
CA ALA A 21 7.90 10.46 -9.54
C ALA A 21 8.78 10.39 -8.29
N VAL A 22 8.98 9.20 -7.71
CA VAL A 22 9.90 9.03 -6.58
C VAL A 22 11.34 9.27 -7.00
N ILE A 23 11.79 8.75 -8.14
CA ILE A 23 13.16 8.96 -8.63
C ILE A 23 13.41 10.46 -8.85
N LYS A 24 12.49 11.16 -9.53
CA LYS A 24 12.60 12.61 -9.79
C LYS A 24 12.49 13.44 -8.52
N GLY A 25 11.65 13.06 -7.56
CA GLY A 25 11.41 13.83 -6.34
C GLY A 25 10.85 15.22 -6.62
N GLY A 26 11.08 16.14 -5.67
CA GLY A 26 10.75 17.56 -5.83
C GLY A 26 9.27 17.82 -6.19
N THR A 27 9.04 18.79 -7.06
CA THR A 27 7.70 19.20 -7.49
C THR A 27 6.92 18.10 -8.19
N VAL A 28 7.59 17.19 -8.91
CA VAL A 28 6.94 16.07 -9.60
C VAL A 28 6.30 15.11 -8.59
N LEU A 29 7.05 14.75 -7.54
CA LEU A 29 6.51 13.90 -6.48
C LEU A 29 5.39 14.59 -5.70
N VAL A 30 5.58 15.86 -5.34
CA VAL A 30 4.57 16.62 -4.59
C VAL A 30 3.27 16.72 -5.39
N ALA A 31 3.36 17.02 -6.69
CA ALA A 31 2.19 17.09 -7.57
C ALA A 31 1.48 15.74 -7.68
N LEU A 32 2.22 14.64 -7.90
CA LEU A 32 1.63 13.31 -8.01
C LEU A 32 1.02 12.85 -6.67
N ALA A 33 1.76 12.98 -5.56
CA ALA A 33 1.29 12.58 -4.24
C ALA A 33 0.07 13.42 -3.80
N GLY A 34 0.06 14.71 -4.12
CA GLY A 34 -1.10 15.59 -3.89
C GLY A 34 -2.31 15.17 -4.73
N LEU A 35 -2.12 14.90 -6.02
CA LEU A 35 -3.20 14.41 -6.90
C LEU A 35 -3.76 13.07 -6.41
N VAL A 36 -2.90 12.10 -6.13
CA VAL A 36 -3.29 10.79 -5.59
C VAL A 36 -4.01 10.96 -4.26
N GLY A 37 -3.50 11.81 -3.35
CA GLY A 37 -4.15 12.12 -2.07
C GLY A 37 -5.56 12.71 -2.25
N VAL A 38 -5.75 13.61 -3.21
CA VAL A 38 -7.09 14.13 -3.54
C VAL A 38 -8.00 13.02 -4.05
N VAL A 39 -7.53 12.15 -4.94
CA VAL A 39 -8.35 11.03 -5.44
C VAL A 39 -8.70 10.05 -4.34
N LEU A 40 -7.74 9.69 -3.47
CA LEU A 40 -7.97 8.85 -2.30
C LEU A 40 -9.04 9.46 -1.39
N LEU A 41 -8.95 10.76 -1.09
CA LEU A 41 -9.94 11.45 -0.27
C LEU A 41 -11.32 11.45 -0.94
N MET A 42 -11.40 11.70 -2.25
CA MET A 42 -12.67 11.66 -2.97
C MET A 42 -13.32 10.27 -2.94
N GLU A 43 -12.55 9.21 -3.20
CA GLU A 43 -13.06 7.83 -3.14
C GLU A 43 -13.50 7.45 -1.73
N TRP A 44 -12.72 7.83 -0.72
CA TRP A 44 -13.08 7.60 0.66
C TRP A 44 -14.37 8.33 1.06
N LEU A 45 -14.51 9.62 0.76
CA LEU A 45 -15.70 10.41 1.10
C LEU A 45 -16.96 9.88 0.39
N ARG A 46 -16.81 9.35 -0.83
CA ARG A 46 -17.89 8.65 -1.53
C ARG A 46 -18.27 7.36 -0.81
N LEU A 47 -17.27 6.58 -0.38
CA LEU A 47 -17.46 5.31 0.30
C LEU A 47 -18.19 5.44 1.65
N VAL A 48 -17.86 6.49 2.41
CA VAL A 48 -18.43 6.73 3.76
C VAL A 48 -19.61 7.70 3.75
N ARG A 49 -20.22 7.96 2.58
CA ARG A 49 -21.34 8.88 2.46
C ARG A 49 -22.53 8.41 3.32
N GLY A 50 -23.00 9.29 4.20
CA GLY A 50 -24.10 8.98 5.13
C GLY A 50 -23.65 8.24 6.41
N TRP A 51 -22.35 8.00 6.59
CA TRP A 51 -21.81 7.51 7.85
C TRP A 51 -21.53 8.68 8.80
N HIS A 52 -21.19 8.38 10.06
CA HIS A 52 -20.82 9.39 11.05
C HIS A 52 -19.62 10.23 10.58
N TRP A 53 -19.62 11.55 10.85
CA TRP A 53 -18.65 12.52 10.32
C TRP A 53 -17.18 12.17 10.62
N SER A 54 -16.93 11.46 11.72
CA SER A 54 -15.59 10.99 12.09
C SER A 54 -14.94 10.13 11.01
N TRP A 55 -15.73 9.43 10.19
CA TRP A 55 -15.22 8.67 9.03
C TRP A 55 -14.74 9.58 7.91
N GLY A 56 -15.32 10.76 7.73
CA GLY A 56 -14.80 11.75 6.79
C GLY A 56 -13.46 12.31 7.24
N VAL A 57 -13.33 12.58 8.55
CA VAL A 57 -12.07 13.05 9.14
C VAL A 57 -10.98 11.98 9.07
N SER A 58 -11.30 10.71 9.32
CA SER A 58 -10.31 9.63 9.16
C SER A 58 -9.84 9.50 7.72
N GLY A 59 -10.71 9.69 6.73
CA GLY A 59 -10.31 9.74 5.32
C GLY A 59 -9.35 10.88 4.99
N LEU A 60 -9.59 12.06 5.56
CA LEU A 60 -8.68 13.21 5.44
C LEU A 60 -7.30 12.89 6.02
N LEU A 61 -7.27 12.33 7.24
CA LEU A 61 -6.02 11.92 7.90
C LEU A 61 -5.30 10.82 7.11
N TYR A 62 -6.03 9.86 6.56
CA TYR A 62 -5.49 8.76 5.77
C TYR A 62 -4.83 9.27 4.48
N ALA A 63 -5.55 10.08 3.69
CA ALA A 63 -5.06 10.59 2.41
C ALA A 63 -3.92 11.61 2.58
N LEU A 64 -4.05 12.57 3.50
CA LEU A 64 -3.01 13.55 3.77
C LEU A 64 -1.79 12.91 4.44
N GLY A 65 -2.03 12.01 5.39
CA GLY A 65 -0.97 11.24 6.04
C GLY A 65 -0.13 10.49 5.02
N ALA A 66 -0.76 9.76 4.10
CA ALA A 66 -0.04 9.05 3.03
C ALA A 66 0.81 9.99 2.17
N ALA A 67 0.24 11.09 1.70
CA ALA A 67 0.92 12.04 0.82
C ALA A 67 2.10 12.73 1.53
N ILE A 68 1.89 13.22 2.75
CA ILE A 68 2.92 13.88 3.56
C ILE A 68 4.03 12.89 3.91
N SER A 69 3.69 11.68 4.36
CA SER A 69 4.67 10.64 4.68
C SER A 69 5.53 10.28 3.48
N LEU A 70 4.94 10.10 2.31
CA LEU A 70 5.68 9.80 1.07
C LEU A 70 6.62 10.94 0.68
N ILE A 71 6.13 12.19 0.67
CA ILE A 71 6.93 13.38 0.34
C ILE A 71 8.08 13.54 1.34
N TRP A 72 7.80 13.39 2.63
CA TRP A 72 8.76 13.58 3.71
C TRP A 72 9.84 12.50 3.72
N LEU A 73 9.47 11.21 3.67
CA LEU A 73 10.42 10.09 3.60
C LEU A 73 11.35 10.24 2.39
N ARG A 74 10.81 10.56 1.22
CA ARG A 74 11.62 10.77 0.03
C ARG A 74 12.48 12.04 0.11
N GLY A 75 12.09 13.02 0.92
CA GLY A 75 12.86 14.23 1.17
C GLY A 75 14.05 14.05 2.12
N LEU A 76 14.19 12.89 2.78
CA LEU A 76 15.34 12.58 3.63
C LEU A 76 16.63 12.55 2.80
N ALA A 77 17.70 13.17 3.32
CA ALA A 77 18.89 13.51 2.56
C ALA A 77 19.63 12.29 1.97
N GLN A 78 20.00 11.31 2.83
CA GLN A 78 20.88 10.21 2.42
C GLN A 78 20.11 8.98 1.93
N ASP A 79 19.10 8.54 2.69
CA ASP A 79 18.42 7.27 2.41
C ASP A 79 16.98 7.40 1.89
N GLY A 80 16.51 8.63 1.64
CA GLY A 80 15.08 8.88 1.39
C GLY A 80 14.49 8.12 0.20
N ILE A 81 15.23 8.01 -0.92
CA ILE A 81 14.82 7.19 -2.06
C ILE A 81 14.76 5.71 -1.65
N ALA A 82 15.82 5.22 -1.01
CA ALA A 82 15.99 3.83 -0.67
C ALA A 82 14.94 3.32 0.32
N ILE A 83 14.61 4.12 1.34
CA ILE A 83 13.54 3.85 2.30
C ILE A 83 12.17 3.89 1.60
N THR A 84 11.95 4.86 0.72
CA THR A 84 10.70 4.95 -0.04
C THR A 84 10.53 3.75 -0.97
N MET A 85 11.61 3.28 -1.62
CA MET A 85 11.58 2.05 -2.42
C MET A 85 11.32 0.83 -1.54
N TRP A 86 11.89 0.79 -0.34
CA TRP A 86 11.67 -0.30 0.61
C TRP A 86 10.18 -0.43 0.98
N THR A 87 9.45 0.67 1.19
CA THR A 87 8.00 0.59 1.49
C THR A 87 7.20 -0.01 0.32
N PHE A 88 7.51 0.37 -0.93
CA PHE A 88 6.91 -0.26 -2.12
C PHE A 88 7.26 -1.74 -2.22
N ILE A 89 8.53 -2.11 -2.01
CA ILE A 89 9.00 -3.49 -2.08
C ILE A 89 8.25 -4.34 -1.06
N VAL A 90 8.15 -3.88 0.19
CA VAL A 90 7.43 -4.60 1.25
C VAL A 90 5.97 -4.79 0.87
N THR A 91 5.25 -3.73 0.47
CA THR A 91 3.83 -3.86 0.10
C THR A 91 3.62 -4.77 -1.12
N TRP A 92 4.36 -4.56 -2.21
CA TRP A 92 4.18 -5.34 -3.44
C TRP A 92 4.59 -6.80 -3.26
N SER A 93 5.69 -7.08 -2.56
CA SER A 93 6.08 -8.46 -2.26
C SER A 93 5.09 -9.14 -1.32
N THR A 94 4.48 -8.41 -0.38
CA THR A 94 3.40 -8.95 0.46
C THR A 94 2.23 -9.40 -0.40
N ASP A 95 1.73 -8.55 -1.30
CA ASP A 95 0.58 -8.87 -2.15
C ASP A 95 0.88 -10.04 -3.10
N ILE A 96 2.06 -10.03 -3.72
CA ILE A 96 2.50 -11.08 -4.64
C ILE A 96 2.66 -12.42 -3.88
N GLY A 97 3.36 -12.40 -2.76
CA GLY A 97 3.58 -13.57 -1.92
C GLY A 97 2.27 -14.15 -1.40
N ALA A 98 1.37 -13.28 -0.93
CA ALA A 98 0.07 -13.70 -0.43
C ALA A 98 -0.83 -14.26 -1.53
N TYR A 99 -0.80 -13.66 -2.72
CA TYR A 99 -1.51 -14.19 -3.88
C TYR A 99 -1.05 -15.59 -4.26
N PHE A 100 0.26 -15.79 -4.43
CA PHE A 100 0.79 -17.08 -4.88
C PHE A 100 0.62 -18.15 -3.81
N ALA A 101 1.01 -17.90 -2.56
CA ALA A 101 0.84 -18.87 -1.48
C ALA A 101 -0.64 -19.14 -1.19
N GLY A 102 -1.49 -18.12 -1.21
CA GLY A 102 -2.92 -18.28 -0.99
C GLY A 102 -3.59 -19.08 -2.11
N ARG A 103 -3.14 -18.95 -3.36
CA ARG A 103 -3.67 -19.70 -4.50
C ARG A 103 -3.21 -21.16 -4.53
N THR A 104 -1.97 -21.44 -4.13
CA THR A 104 -1.39 -22.79 -4.24
C THR A 104 -1.55 -23.63 -2.98
N LEU A 105 -1.44 -22.99 -1.80
CA LEU A 105 -1.44 -23.66 -0.49
C LEU A 105 -2.65 -23.29 0.37
N GLY A 106 -3.46 -22.32 -0.05
CA GLY A 106 -4.57 -21.78 0.74
C GLY A 106 -5.62 -22.82 1.10
N ARG A 107 -5.86 -22.99 2.40
CA ARG A 107 -6.89 -23.88 2.95
C ARG A 107 -7.74 -23.14 3.98
N THR A 108 -7.09 -22.38 4.85
CA THR A 108 -7.74 -21.72 5.98
C THR A 108 -8.10 -20.29 5.60
N LYS A 109 -9.39 -19.96 5.59
CA LYS A 109 -9.85 -18.60 5.27
C LYS A 109 -9.48 -17.62 6.38
N LEU A 110 -8.92 -16.46 6.00
CA LEU A 110 -8.47 -15.45 6.95
C LEU A 110 -9.63 -14.58 7.47
N ALA A 111 -10.47 -14.08 6.57
CA ALA A 111 -11.59 -13.21 6.92
C ALA A 111 -12.79 -13.42 5.96
N PRO A 112 -13.52 -14.56 6.08
CA PRO A 112 -14.54 -14.97 5.11
C PRO A 112 -15.62 -13.92 4.82
N ALA A 113 -16.07 -13.20 5.85
CA ALA A 113 -17.13 -12.20 5.73
C ALA A 113 -16.68 -10.90 5.01
N ILE A 114 -15.37 -10.62 5.01
CA ILE A 114 -14.80 -9.37 4.48
C ILE A 114 -14.17 -9.62 3.11
N SER A 115 -13.29 -10.63 3.05
CA SER A 115 -12.54 -11.01 1.86
C SER A 115 -12.47 -12.55 1.75
N PRO A 116 -13.40 -13.16 1.01
CA PRO A 116 -13.55 -14.62 0.96
C PRO A 116 -12.37 -15.34 0.28
N ASN A 117 -11.52 -14.60 -0.42
CA ASN A 117 -10.37 -15.14 -1.15
C ASN A 117 -9.08 -15.13 -0.34
N LYS A 118 -9.01 -14.42 0.79
CA LYS A 118 -7.80 -14.36 1.62
C LYS A 118 -7.69 -15.59 2.52
N THR A 119 -6.48 -16.10 2.66
CA THR A 119 -6.16 -17.28 3.45
C THR A 119 -5.01 -17.00 4.43
N VAL A 120 -4.96 -17.78 5.50
CA VAL A 120 -3.87 -17.71 6.50
C VAL A 120 -2.54 -18.10 5.86
N GLU A 121 -2.55 -19.10 4.98
CA GLU A 121 -1.36 -19.53 4.25
C GLU A 121 -0.89 -18.45 3.25
N GLY A 122 -1.83 -17.70 2.67
CA GLY A 122 -1.53 -16.49 1.90
C GLY A 122 -0.84 -15.44 2.76
N LEU A 123 -1.41 -15.09 3.91
CA LEU A 123 -0.78 -14.13 4.84
C LEU A 123 0.66 -14.56 5.21
N ALA A 124 0.87 -15.83 5.55
CA ALA A 124 2.20 -16.35 5.86
C ALA A 124 3.16 -16.23 4.66
N GLY A 125 2.70 -16.51 3.44
CA GLY A 125 3.48 -16.33 2.21
C GLY A 125 3.82 -14.85 1.93
N GLY A 126 2.90 -13.93 2.18
CA GLY A 126 3.14 -12.49 2.06
C GLY A 126 4.17 -11.99 3.07
N VAL A 127 4.07 -12.42 4.33
CA VAL A 127 5.05 -12.09 5.39
C VAL A 127 6.45 -12.60 5.03
N LEU A 128 6.54 -13.85 4.55
CA LEU A 128 7.81 -14.43 4.12
C LEU A 128 8.40 -13.68 2.91
N ALA A 129 7.58 -13.36 1.92
CA ALA A 129 8.03 -12.60 0.75
C ALA A 129 8.53 -11.21 1.14
N ALA A 130 7.80 -10.47 1.99
CA ALA A 130 8.24 -9.18 2.50
C ALA A 130 9.56 -9.25 3.27
N ALA A 131 9.72 -10.26 4.14
CA ALA A 131 10.98 -10.46 4.86
C ALA A 131 12.16 -10.71 3.90
N ILE A 132 11.96 -11.55 2.87
CA ILE A 132 13.00 -11.87 1.89
C ILE A 132 13.34 -10.65 1.03
N PHE A 133 12.36 -10.06 0.34
CA PHE A 133 12.62 -8.99 -0.62
C PHE A 133 12.94 -7.66 0.06
N GLY A 134 12.25 -7.31 1.13
CA GLY A 134 12.56 -6.13 1.95
C GLY A 134 13.91 -6.27 2.64
N GLY A 135 14.24 -7.46 3.15
CA GLY A 135 15.54 -7.74 3.75
C GLY A 135 16.68 -7.71 2.73
N ALA A 136 16.49 -8.32 1.56
CA ALA A 136 17.45 -8.30 0.47
C ALA A 136 17.73 -6.88 -0.02
N TRP A 137 16.71 -6.01 -0.06
CA TRP A 137 16.90 -4.59 -0.36
C TRP A 137 17.81 -3.94 0.68
N VAL A 138 17.45 -3.98 1.97
CA VAL A 138 18.23 -3.37 3.06
C VAL A 138 19.69 -3.82 3.06
N LEU A 139 19.93 -5.12 2.87
CA LEU A 139 21.28 -5.67 2.83
C LEU A 139 22.02 -5.31 1.55
N GLY A 140 21.35 -5.39 0.39
CA GLY A 140 21.96 -5.21 -0.93
C GLY A 140 22.39 -3.77 -1.22
N ILE A 141 21.63 -2.78 -0.78
CA ILE A 141 22.00 -1.36 -0.92
C ILE A 141 22.74 -0.81 0.32
N GLY A 142 22.90 -1.62 1.37
CA GLY A 142 23.67 -1.24 2.55
C GLY A 142 23.02 -0.19 3.45
N LEU A 143 21.69 -0.17 3.55
CA LEU A 143 20.97 0.80 4.39
C LEU A 143 21.40 0.71 5.86
N GLU A 144 21.63 1.87 6.48
CA GLU A 144 22.00 1.98 7.90
C GLU A 144 20.86 1.58 8.83
N GLN A 145 19.60 1.76 8.40
CA GLN A 145 18.41 1.48 9.21
C GLN A 145 18.11 -0.03 9.27
N ARG A 146 18.96 -0.78 9.96
CA ARG A 146 18.87 -2.25 10.09
C ARG A 146 17.58 -2.72 10.77
N ALA A 147 16.90 -1.86 11.53
CA ALA A 147 15.59 -2.15 12.08
C ALA A 147 14.55 -2.46 10.99
N LEU A 148 14.73 -1.98 9.75
CA LEU A 148 13.90 -2.34 8.59
C LEU A 148 13.90 -3.85 8.29
N LEU A 149 14.94 -4.60 8.67
CA LEU A 149 14.96 -6.07 8.52
C LEU A 149 13.86 -6.74 9.34
N LEU A 150 13.67 -6.28 10.58
CA LEU A 150 12.63 -6.80 11.48
C LEU A 150 11.26 -6.20 11.15
N LEU A 151 11.22 -4.95 10.66
CA LEU A 151 9.96 -4.31 10.30
C LEU A 151 9.34 -4.85 9.02
N ALA A 152 10.12 -5.41 8.08
CA ALA A 152 9.58 -5.94 6.82
C ALA A 152 8.45 -6.97 7.03
N PRO A 153 8.62 -8.05 7.82
CA PRO A 153 7.52 -8.99 8.11
C PRO A 153 6.39 -8.36 8.93
N LEU A 154 6.68 -7.41 9.82
CA LEU A 154 5.64 -6.72 10.61
C LEU A 154 4.79 -5.79 9.72
N PHE A 155 5.42 -5.13 8.76
CA PHE A 155 4.75 -4.22 7.83
C PHE A 155 3.98 -4.98 6.75
N ALA A 156 4.33 -6.23 6.47
CA ALA A 156 3.46 -7.12 5.70
C ALA A 156 2.12 -7.38 6.41
N LEU A 157 2.15 -7.62 7.73
CA LEU A 157 0.91 -7.74 8.53
C LEU A 157 0.11 -6.44 8.51
N LEU A 158 0.80 -5.29 8.61
CA LEU A 158 0.18 -3.97 8.55
C LEU A 158 -0.45 -3.69 7.18
N ALA A 159 0.23 -4.02 6.08
CA ALA A 159 -0.30 -3.93 4.73
C ALA A 159 -1.56 -4.79 4.59
N GLN A 160 -1.51 -6.03 5.09
CA GLN A 160 -2.66 -6.91 5.01
C GLN A 160 -3.84 -6.42 5.85
N ALA A 161 -3.57 -5.84 7.02
CA ALA A 161 -4.57 -5.20 7.87
C ALA A 161 -5.23 -4.00 7.20
N GLY A 162 -4.46 -3.17 6.49
CA GLY A 162 -4.97 -2.05 5.68
C GLY A 162 -5.95 -2.51 4.61
N ASP A 163 -5.56 -3.48 3.80
CA ASP A 163 -6.40 -4.08 2.75
C ASP A 163 -7.67 -4.75 3.34
N LEU A 164 -7.56 -5.44 4.48
CA LEU A 164 -8.74 -5.98 5.19
C LEU A 164 -9.65 -4.89 5.73
N PHE A 165 -9.09 -3.82 6.30
CA PHE A 165 -9.85 -2.69 6.83
C PHE A 165 -10.66 -2.02 5.72
N GLU A 166 -10.02 -1.71 4.58
CA GLU A 166 -10.72 -1.11 3.45
C GLU A 166 -11.74 -2.07 2.83
N SER A 167 -11.38 -3.34 2.68
CA SER A 167 -12.33 -4.38 2.25
C SER A 167 -13.57 -4.39 3.15
N GLY A 168 -13.41 -4.27 4.47
CA GLY A 168 -14.50 -4.19 5.43
C GLY A 168 -15.37 -2.95 5.24
N MET A 169 -14.76 -1.79 4.99
CA MET A 169 -15.49 -0.57 4.65
C MET A 169 -16.33 -0.74 3.38
N LYS A 170 -15.76 -1.35 2.34
CA LYS A 170 -16.47 -1.64 1.08
C LYS A 170 -17.69 -2.53 1.29
N ARG A 171 -17.58 -3.58 2.12
CA ARG A 171 -18.73 -4.42 2.48
C ARG A 171 -19.80 -3.65 3.24
N ARG A 172 -19.41 -2.81 4.21
CA ARG A 172 -20.36 -1.96 4.94
C ARG A 172 -21.07 -0.95 4.04
N ALA A 173 -20.40 -0.46 3.01
CA ALA A 173 -20.96 0.46 2.01
C ALA A 173 -21.77 -0.26 0.91
N GLY A 174 -21.83 -1.61 0.92
CA GLY A 174 -22.55 -2.39 -0.10
C GLY A 174 -21.88 -2.40 -1.47
N VAL A 175 -20.60 -2.03 -1.56
CA VAL A 175 -19.84 -1.97 -2.82
C VAL A 175 -18.69 -2.97 -2.83
N LYS A 176 -18.16 -3.25 -4.03
CA LYS A 176 -17.00 -4.12 -4.21
C LYS A 176 -15.70 -3.34 -4.37
N ASP A 177 -15.74 -2.34 -5.24
CA ASP A 177 -14.61 -1.49 -5.61
C ASP A 177 -14.88 -0.06 -5.12
N SER A 178 -13.84 0.68 -4.73
CA SER A 178 -13.95 2.04 -4.20
C SER A 178 -14.16 3.10 -5.30
N GLY A 179 -13.82 2.76 -6.54
CA GLY A 179 -13.93 3.65 -7.69
C GLY A 179 -13.74 2.94 -9.04
N HIS A 180 -13.68 3.73 -10.12
CA HIS A 180 -13.55 3.22 -11.50
C HIS A 180 -12.49 4.00 -12.30
N TRP A 181 -11.51 4.63 -11.63
CA TRP A 181 -10.52 5.49 -12.28
C TRP A 181 -9.53 4.72 -13.14
N LEU A 182 -9.29 3.45 -12.80
CA LEU A 182 -8.29 2.63 -13.46
C LEU A 182 -8.97 1.50 -14.24
N PRO A 183 -8.85 1.49 -15.59
CA PRO A 183 -9.45 0.46 -16.42
C PRO A 183 -9.08 -0.95 -15.94
N GLY A 184 -10.09 -1.69 -15.49
CA GLY A 184 -9.94 -3.06 -14.97
C GLY A 184 -9.27 -3.19 -13.60
N HIS A 185 -8.95 -2.09 -12.90
CA HIS A 185 -8.27 -2.08 -11.59
C HIS A 185 -9.13 -1.51 -10.45
N GLY A 186 -10.29 -0.92 -10.74
CA GLY A 186 -11.14 -0.32 -9.71
C GLY A 186 -10.66 1.08 -9.33
N GLY A 187 -10.75 1.40 -8.05
CA GLY A 187 -10.32 2.68 -7.48
C GLY A 187 -8.83 2.77 -7.23
N ILE A 188 -8.33 3.97 -6.96
CA ILE A 188 -6.94 4.19 -6.53
C ILE A 188 -6.77 3.72 -5.08
N LEU A 189 -7.79 3.91 -4.26
CA LEU A 189 -7.89 3.45 -2.88
C LEU A 189 -7.71 1.91 -2.83
N ASP A 190 -8.36 1.17 -3.74
CA ASP A 190 -8.20 -0.29 -3.88
C ASP A 190 -6.76 -0.76 -4.23
N ARG A 191 -5.87 0.15 -4.64
CA ARG A 191 -4.49 -0.15 -5.03
C ARG A 191 -3.47 0.27 -3.99
N LEU A 192 -3.86 1.13 -3.06
CA LEU A 192 -2.98 1.71 -2.04
C LEU A 192 -3.38 1.30 -0.62
N ASP A 193 -4.42 0.48 -0.46
CA ASP A 193 -4.95 0.00 0.81
C ASP A 193 -3.90 -0.59 1.76
N GLY A 194 -2.97 -1.41 1.22
CA GLY A 194 -1.82 -1.93 1.96
C GLY A 194 -0.62 -0.97 2.01
N PHE A 195 -0.48 -0.06 1.05
CA PHE A 195 0.66 0.87 0.98
C PHE A 195 0.54 2.03 1.98
N VAL A 196 -0.64 2.66 2.07
CA VAL A 196 -0.87 3.82 2.95
C VAL A 196 -0.49 3.55 4.41
N PRO A 197 -0.95 2.48 5.08
CA PRO A 197 -0.57 2.27 6.47
C PRO A 197 0.94 2.01 6.62
N VAL A 198 1.57 1.35 5.65
CA VAL A 198 3.02 1.09 5.64
C VAL A 198 3.82 2.39 5.51
N VAL A 199 3.49 3.26 4.56
CA VAL A 199 4.23 4.53 4.36
C VAL A 199 4.05 5.48 5.56
N ILE A 200 2.85 5.54 6.14
CA ILE A 200 2.58 6.33 7.35
C ILE A 200 3.39 5.79 8.53
N ALA A 201 3.33 4.47 8.78
CA ALA A 201 4.07 3.87 9.89
C ALA A 201 5.58 4.04 9.73
N THR A 202 6.11 3.87 8.51
CA THR A 202 7.53 4.11 8.22
C THR A 202 7.92 5.54 8.57
N ALA A 203 7.13 6.53 8.12
CA ALA A 203 7.39 7.92 8.42
C ALA A 203 7.32 8.23 9.93
N LEU A 204 6.35 7.67 10.63
CA LEU A 204 6.23 7.86 12.08
C LEU A 204 7.44 7.29 12.83
N LEU A 205 7.91 6.09 12.47
CA LEU A 205 9.08 5.48 13.11
C LEU A 205 10.35 6.30 12.92
N PHE A 206 10.57 6.85 11.72
CA PHE A 206 11.64 7.83 11.48
C PHE A 206 11.46 9.10 12.32
N ALA A 207 10.24 9.65 12.37
CA ALA A 207 9.97 10.91 13.08
C ALA A 207 10.23 10.82 14.59
N ILE A 208 10.10 9.62 15.18
CA ILE A 208 10.38 9.37 16.60
C ILE A 208 11.79 8.78 16.85
N GLY A 209 12.64 8.70 15.83
CA GLY A 209 14.05 8.27 15.97
C GLY A 209 14.24 6.77 16.17
N LEU A 210 13.28 5.93 15.74
CA LEU A 210 13.40 4.46 15.77
C LEU A 210 13.98 3.86 14.47
N LEU A 211 14.17 4.69 13.45
CA LEU A 211 14.83 4.40 12.18
C LEU A 211 15.84 5.51 11.88
#